data_AF-A0A1B6IEF9-F1
#
_entry.id   AF-A0A1B6IEF9-F1
#
_cell.length_a   1.000
_cell.length_b   1.000
_cell.length_c   1.000
_cell.angle_alpha   90.00
_cell.angle_beta   90.00
_cell.angle_gamma   90.00
#
_symmetry.space_group_name_H-M   'P 1'
#
loop_
_entity.id
_entity.type
_entity.pdbx_description
1 polymer ?
#
loop_
_entity_poly.entity_id
_entity_poly.type
_entity_poly.pdbx_seq_one_letter_code
_entity_poly.pdbx_strand_id
1 'polypeptide(L)'
;CPLLTLHNLNTLPRRPQKLLFSATLSIDPEKLSQLNLFQPRLFTSVVEATKDQGGEGEFIGKFTTPAELQEHMVRCTQVVKPLVLYRLITREGWRRVLVFTHSSRTGHQLTGVLATLAHNTQQPFTVAEISAECSPKTREATLL
;
A
#
# COMPACT_ATOMS: atom_id res chain seq x y z
N CYS A 1 29.56 26.52 11.06
CA CYS A 1 29.26 26.15 9.66
C CYS A 1 29.19 27.42 8.82
N PRO A 2 29.89 27.54 7.69
CA PRO A 2 29.83 28.75 6.86
C PRO A 2 28.42 28.94 6.27
N LEU A 3 27.99 30.20 6.16
CA LEU A 3 26.74 30.59 5.51
C LEU A 3 26.74 30.14 4.04
N LEU A 4 25.71 29.39 3.63
CA LEU A 4 25.65 28.75 2.31
C LEU A 4 25.09 29.75 1.27
N THR A 5 25.97 30.62 0.77
CA THR A 5 25.70 31.53 -0.36
C THR A 5 25.86 30.80 -1.70
N LEU A 6 25.25 31.31 -2.78
CA LEU A 6 25.40 30.77 -4.14
C LEU A 6 26.87 30.60 -4.55
N HIS A 7 27.73 31.52 -4.10
CA HIS A 7 29.16 31.45 -4.32
C HIS A 7 29.80 30.21 -3.66
N ASN A 8 29.41 29.89 -2.43
CA ASN A 8 29.90 28.71 -1.69
C ASN A 8 29.37 27.40 -2.30
N LEU A 9 28.17 27.42 -2.88
CA LEU A 9 27.57 26.23 -3.52
C LEU A 9 28.31 25.85 -4.82
N ASN A 10 28.78 26.84 -5.59
CA ASN A 10 29.54 26.62 -6.83
C ASN A 10 31.04 26.34 -6.62
N THR A 11 31.60 26.69 -5.46
CA THR A 11 33.04 26.53 -5.16
C THR A 11 33.35 25.32 -4.30
N LEU A 12 32.38 24.83 -3.51
CA LEU A 12 32.54 23.63 -2.70
C LEU A 12 32.25 22.35 -3.52
N PRO A 13 32.84 21.20 -3.15
CA PRO A 13 32.57 19.93 -3.81
C PRO A 13 31.07 19.60 -3.80
N ARG A 14 30.56 19.07 -4.93
CA ARG A 14 29.14 18.72 -5.10
C ARG A 14 28.65 17.87 -3.93
N ARG A 15 27.73 18.41 -3.15
CA ARG A 15 27.08 17.69 -2.05
C ARG A 15 25.97 16.78 -2.61
N PRO A 16 25.76 15.58 -2.05
CA PRO A 16 24.63 14.75 -2.45
C PRO A 16 23.31 15.45 -2.11
N GLN A 17 22.38 15.46 -3.07
CA GLN A 17 21.03 16.00 -2.86
C GLN A 17 20.17 14.94 -2.17
N LYS A 18 19.57 15.28 -1.03
CA LYS A 18 18.61 14.40 -0.34
C LYS A 18 17.25 14.50 -1.05
N LEU A 19 16.75 13.38 -1.55
CA LEU A 19 15.41 13.27 -2.13
C LEU A 19 14.54 12.40 -1.23
N LEU A 20 13.37 12.89 -0.87
CA LEU A 20 12.37 12.16 -0.09
C LEU A 20 11.19 11.84 -0.99
N PHE A 21 10.93 10.57 -1.22
CA PHE A 21 9.76 10.08 -1.92
C PHE A 21 8.88 9.33 -0.92
N SER A 22 7.61 9.69 -0.87
CA SER A 22 6.64 9.01 -0.03
C SER A 22 5.25 9.12 -0.63
N ALA A 23 4.47 8.04 -0.52
CA ALA A 23 3.10 7.98 -1.03
C ALA A 23 2.11 8.72 -0.13
N THR A 24 2.37 8.74 1.19
CA THR A 24 1.45 9.27 2.22
C THR A 24 2.23 9.97 3.33
N LEU A 25 3.21 10.80 2.94
CA LEU A 25 4.11 11.46 3.89
C LEU A 25 3.31 12.20 4.97
N SER A 26 3.53 11.85 6.24
CA SER A 26 3.02 12.67 7.34
C SER A 26 3.62 14.07 7.25
N ILE A 27 2.74 15.09 7.32
CA ILE A 27 3.13 16.51 7.33
C ILE A 27 3.52 16.96 8.74
N ASP A 28 3.80 16.00 9.64
CA ASP A 28 4.27 16.27 10.99
C ASP A 28 5.63 17.01 10.91
N PRO A 29 5.69 18.30 11.29
CA PRO A 29 6.87 19.13 11.10
C PRO A 29 8.05 18.63 11.93
N GLU A 30 7.82 17.97 13.06
CA GLU A 30 8.88 17.42 13.90
C GLU A 30 9.58 16.25 13.18
N LYS A 31 8.82 15.31 12.63
CA LYS A 31 9.37 14.18 11.85
C LYS A 31 10.07 14.64 10.58
N LEU A 32 9.55 15.67 9.91
CA LEU A 32 10.18 16.28 8.74
C LEU A 32 11.49 17.01 9.07
N SER A 33 11.54 17.70 10.23
CA SER A 33 12.74 18.42 10.67
C SER A 33 13.93 17.49 10.94
N GLN A 34 13.67 16.29 11.47
CA GLN A 34 14.70 15.27 11.76
C GLN A 34 15.44 14.79 10.50
N LEU A 35 14.81 14.89 9.31
CA LEU A 35 15.42 14.49 8.04
C LEU A 35 16.56 15.44 7.60
N ASN A 36 16.67 16.62 8.22
CA ASN A 36 17.70 17.62 7.93
C ASN A 36 17.86 17.85 6.41
N LEU A 37 16.72 18.08 5.74
CA LEU A 37 16.68 18.34 4.30
C LEU A 37 17.22 19.75 4.03
N PHE A 38 18.07 19.88 3.02
CA PHE A 38 18.59 21.18 2.60
C PHE A 38 17.60 21.83 1.63
N GLN A 39 16.96 22.92 2.06
CA GLN A 39 15.96 23.67 1.28
C GLN A 39 14.91 22.74 0.60
N PRO A 40 14.14 21.96 1.38
CA PRO A 40 13.19 21.00 0.82
C PRO A 40 12.12 21.71 -0.02
N ARG A 41 11.88 21.21 -1.23
CA ARG A 41 10.74 21.57 -2.07
C ARG A 41 9.74 20.43 -2.05
N LEU A 42 8.53 20.71 -1.57
CA LEU A 42 7.46 19.72 -1.52
C LEU A 42 6.70 19.72 -2.84
N PHE A 43 6.56 18.53 -3.42
CA PHE A 43 5.67 18.28 -4.56
C PHE A 43 4.61 17.29 -4.12
N THR A 44 3.33 17.70 -4.11
CA THR A 44 2.20 16.86 -3.75
C THR A 44 1.19 16.78 -4.87
N SER A 45 0.61 15.61 -5.11
CA SER A 45 -0.47 15.39 -6.07
C SER A 45 -1.88 15.65 -5.50
N VAL A 46 -1.97 16.32 -4.35
CA VAL A 46 -3.24 16.61 -3.69
C VAL A 46 -3.98 17.67 -4.49
N VAL A 47 -5.19 17.34 -4.96
CA VAL A 47 -6.16 18.32 -5.46
C VAL A 47 -6.49 19.23 -4.27
N GLU A 48 -6.20 20.53 -4.38
CA GLU A 48 -6.52 21.51 -3.32
C GLU A 48 -7.99 21.29 -2.89
N ALA A 49 -8.19 20.78 -1.67
CA ALA A 49 -9.49 20.90 -1.04
C ALA A 49 -9.76 22.39 -0.96
N THR A 50 -10.86 22.81 -1.57
CA THR A 50 -11.36 24.19 -1.59
C THR A 50 -11.03 24.89 -0.28
N LYS A 51 -10.28 25.99 -0.39
CA LYS A 51 -9.87 26.86 0.71
C LYS A 51 -11.08 27.49 1.39
N ASP A 52 -11.77 26.75 2.23
CA ASP A 52 -12.73 27.31 3.17
C ASP A 52 -12.19 27.13 4.59
N GLN A 53 -11.49 28.21 4.98
CA GLN A 53 -11.36 28.78 6.31
C GLN A 53 -10.83 27.90 7.46
N GLY A 54 -9.59 28.22 7.85
CA GLY A 54 -9.24 28.45 9.26
C GLY A 54 -8.95 27.21 10.11
N GLY A 55 -7.71 26.73 10.06
CA GLY A 55 -7.18 25.76 11.02
C GLY A 55 -5.84 25.21 10.58
N GLU A 56 -4.76 25.84 11.01
CA GLU A 56 -3.42 25.25 10.95
C GLU A 56 -3.41 23.96 11.79
N GLY A 57 -3.29 22.80 11.16
CA GLY A 57 -2.94 21.57 11.88
C GLY A 57 -3.71 20.29 11.57
N GLU A 58 -4.66 20.26 10.63
CA GLU A 58 -5.39 19.00 10.37
C GLU A 58 -5.60 18.72 8.88
N PHE A 59 -4.50 18.68 8.11
CA PHE A 59 -4.49 17.88 6.88
C PHE A 59 -4.25 16.41 7.24
N ILE A 60 -5.12 15.85 8.09
CA ILE A 60 -5.32 14.40 8.15
C ILE A 60 -6.13 14.09 6.90
N GLY A 61 -5.40 13.92 5.79
CA GLY A 61 -5.97 13.45 4.53
C GLY A 61 -6.88 12.27 4.82
N LYS A 62 -8.14 12.42 4.44
CA LYS A 62 -9.26 11.47 4.58
C LYS A 62 -8.90 10.06 4.08
N PHE A 63 -8.12 9.31 4.85
CA PHE A 63 -8.04 7.85 4.77
C PHE A 63 -9.05 7.24 5.74
N THR A 64 -10.23 7.85 5.84
CA THR A 64 -11.32 7.32 6.65
C THR A 64 -11.85 6.10 5.94
N THR A 65 -11.82 4.94 6.60
CA THR A 65 -12.58 3.77 6.16
C THR A 65 -14.03 4.20 5.92
N PRO A 66 -14.64 3.88 4.76
CA PRO A 66 -16.01 4.26 4.49
C PRO A 66 -16.94 3.74 5.59
N ALA A 67 -17.92 4.54 6.02
CA ALA A 67 -18.85 4.15 7.09
C ALA A 67 -19.69 2.90 6.76
N GLU A 68 -19.81 2.57 5.47
CA GLU A 68 -20.51 1.38 4.97
C GLU A 68 -19.63 0.12 4.98
N LEU A 69 -18.33 0.24 5.25
CA LEU A 69 -17.41 -0.89 5.27
C LEU A 69 -17.66 -1.74 6.52
N GLN A 70 -18.06 -2.99 6.31
CA GLN A 70 -18.27 -3.95 7.40
C GLN A 70 -17.02 -4.79 7.61
N GLU A 71 -16.62 -4.91 8.88
CA GLU A 71 -15.49 -5.74 9.29
C GLU A 71 -15.98 -7.00 10.00
N HIS A 72 -15.41 -8.14 9.61
CA HIS A 72 -15.74 -9.44 10.18
C HIS A 72 -14.46 -10.17 10.61
N MET A 73 -14.55 -10.94 11.70
CA MET A 73 -13.44 -11.71 12.23
C MET A 73 -13.82 -13.18 12.45
N VAL A 74 -12.97 -14.09 11.99
CA VAL A 74 -13.12 -15.54 12.20
C VAL A 74 -11.90 -16.09 12.95
N ARG A 75 -12.15 -16.77 14.08
CA ARG A 75 -11.09 -17.45 14.85
C ARG A 75 -10.90 -18.87 14.30
N CYS A 76 -9.67 -19.21 13.93
CA CYS A 76 -9.31 -20.54 13.45
C CYS A 76 -7.84 -20.86 13.76
N THR A 77 -7.49 -22.14 13.75
CA THR A 77 -6.09 -22.57 13.89
C THR A 77 -5.32 -22.29 12.60
N GLN A 78 -4.02 -22.05 12.70
CA GLN A 78 -3.18 -21.67 11.56
C GLN A 78 -3.27 -22.68 10.40
N VAL A 79 -3.34 -23.97 10.73
CA VAL A 79 -3.34 -25.07 9.76
C VAL A 79 -4.61 -25.08 8.89
N VAL A 80 -5.76 -24.71 9.45
CA VAL A 80 -7.05 -24.77 8.73
C VAL A 80 -7.42 -23.44 8.06
N LYS A 81 -6.61 -22.38 8.21
CA LYS A 81 -6.87 -21.05 7.61
C LYS A 81 -7.22 -21.11 6.11
N PRO A 82 -6.48 -21.84 5.25
CA PRO A 82 -6.81 -21.92 3.83
C PRO A 82 -8.17 -22.58 3.57
N LEU A 83 -8.53 -23.61 4.32
CA LEU A 83 -9.82 -24.30 4.20
C LEU A 83 -10.98 -23.43 4.68
N VAL A 84 -10.79 -22.69 5.78
CA VAL A 84 -11.77 -21.72 6.28
C VAL A 84 -12.00 -20.63 5.24
N LEU A 85 -10.94 -20.08 4.65
CA LEU A 85 -11.02 -19.09 3.57
C LEU A 85 -11.79 -19.65 2.36
N TYR A 86 -11.44 -20.84 1.89
CA TYR A 86 -12.14 -21.49 0.78
C TYR A 86 -13.64 -21.67 1.07
N ARG A 87 -13.99 -22.14 2.27
CA ARG A 87 -15.39 -22.28 2.71
C ARG A 87 -16.11 -20.93 2.76
N LEU A 88 -15.42 -19.88 3.19
CA LEU A 88 -15.98 -18.52 3.26
C LEU A 88 -16.33 -18.01 1.86
N ILE A 89 -15.39 -18.12 0.92
CA ILE A 89 -15.57 -17.67 -0.47
C ILE A 89 -16.75 -18.41 -1.12
N THR A 90 -16.80 -19.73 -0.96
CA THR A 90 -17.85 -20.57 -1.56
C THR A 90 -19.22 -20.38 -0.92
N ARG A 91 -19.29 -20.24 0.41
CA ARG A 91 -20.54 -20.06 1.13
C ARG A 91 -21.16 -18.68 0.89
N GLU A 92 -20.35 -17.63 0.92
CA GLU A 92 -20.83 -16.25 0.79
C GLU A 92 -20.99 -15.83 -0.68
N GLY A 93 -20.51 -16.64 -1.64
CA GLY A 93 -20.70 -16.40 -3.07
C GLY A 93 -20.00 -15.15 -3.61
N TRP A 94 -18.88 -14.76 -3.00
CA TRP A 94 -18.17 -13.54 -3.37
C TRP A 94 -17.55 -13.63 -4.78
N ARG A 95 -17.75 -12.59 -5.59
CA ARG A 95 -17.31 -12.56 -7.00
C ARG A 95 -15.87 -12.05 -7.18
N ARG A 96 -15.45 -11.09 -6.37
CA ARG A 96 -14.11 -10.48 -6.43
C ARG A 96 -13.54 -10.44 -5.02
N VAL A 97 -12.57 -11.31 -4.76
CA VAL A 97 -11.97 -11.48 -3.44
C VAL A 97 -10.48 -11.15 -3.54
N LEU A 98 -10.03 -10.18 -2.75
CA LEU A 98 -8.62 -9.86 -2.60
C LEU A 98 -8.13 -10.41 -1.26
N VAL A 99 -7.10 -11.26 -1.32
CA VAL A 99 -6.54 -11.91 -0.13
C VAL A 99 -5.13 -11.40 0.12
N PHE A 100 -4.94 -10.74 1.26
CA PHE A 100 -3.61 -10.30 1.69
C PHE A 100 -2.90 -11.42 2.43
N THR A 101 -1.63 -11.65 2.06
CA THR A 101 -0.75 -12.60 2.73
C THR A 101 0.51 -11.90 3.22
N HIS A 102 1.20 -12.52 4.18
CA HIS A 102 2.37 -11.92 4.81
C HIS A 102 3.61 -11.87 3.89
N SER A 103 3.71 -12.77 2.91
CA SER A 103 4.85 -12.82 1.98
C SER A 103 4.46 -13.43 0.64
N SER A 104 5.23 -13.14 -0.42
CA SER A 104 5.05 -13.72 -1.76
C SER A 104 4.97 -15.23 -1.73
N ARG A 105 5.89 -15.90 -1.00
CA ARG A 105 5.89 -17.37 -0.87
C ARG A 105 4.58 -17.91 -0.29
N THR A 106 4.02 -17.22 0.69
CA THR A 106 2.75 -17.64 1.31
C THR A 106 1.58 -17.42 0.35
N GLY A 107 1.60 -16.31 -0.39
CA GLY A 107 0.67 -16.04 -1.49
C GLY A 107 0.70 -17.14 -2.55
N HIS A 108 1.89 -17.49 -3.03
CA HIS A 108 2.10 -18.55 -4.02
C HIS A 108 1.56 -19.91 -3.55
N GLN A 109 1.91 -20.32 -2.33
CA GLN A 109 1.41 -21.57 -1.74
C GLN A 109 -0.11 -21.56 -1.61
N LEU A 110 -0.70 -20.45 -1.16
CA LEU A 110 -2.14 -20.31 -1.01
C LEU A 110 -2.86 -20.37 -2.36
N THR A 111 -2.33 -19.71 -3.39
CA THR A 111 -2.85 -19.77 -4.76
C THR A 111 -2.93 -21.22 -5.26
N GLY A 112 -1.84 -21.99 -5.09
CA GLY A 112 -1.80 -23.39 -5.49
C GLY A 112 -2.81 -24.26 -4.73
N VAL A 113 -2.93 -24.08 -3.41
CA VAL A 113 -3.92 -24.80 -2.57
C VAL A 113 -5.35 -24.47 -3.01
N LEU A 114 -5.68 -23.18 -3.17
CA LEU A 114 -7.03 -22.76 -3.57
C LEU A 114 -7.38 -23.21 -4.99
N ALA A 115 -6.44 -23.14 -5.93
CA ALA A 115 -6.65 -23.62 -7.29
C ALA A 115 -6.90 -25.14 -7.32
N THR A 116 -6.13 -25.91 -6.53
CA THR A 116 -6.30 -27.36 -6.40
C THR A 116 -7.65 -27.70 -5.78
N LEU A 117 -8.05 -26.99 -4.71
CA LEU A 117 -9.35 -27.18 -4.08
C LEU A 117 -10.48 -26.85 -5.04
N ALA A 118 -10.41 -25.71 -5.73
CA ALA A 118 -11.42 -25.29 -6.71
C ALA A 118 -11.60 -26.31 -7.83
N HIS A 119 -10.50 -26.83 -8.38
CA HIS A 119 -10.53 -27.87 -9.41
C HIS A 119 -11.19 -29.16 -8.90
N ASN A 120 -10.78 -29.66 -7.73
CA ASN A 120 -11.31 -30.92 -7.17
C ASN A 120 -12.79 -30.85 -6.76
N THR A 121 -13.27 -29.65 -6.45
CA THR A 121 -14.65 -29.39 -6.02
C THR A 121 -15.53 -28.79 -7.11
N GLN A 122 -15.00 -28.68 -8.34
CA GLN A 122 -15.66 -28.12 -9.52
C GLN A 122 -16.27 -26.72 -9.28
N GLN A 123 -15.56 -25.89 -8.51
CA GLN A 123 -16.01 -24.53 -8.23
C GLN A 123 -15.73 -23.59 -9.42
N PRO A 124 -16.66 -22.66 -9.74
CA PRO A 124 -16.56 -21.81 -10.91
C PRO A 124 -15.75 -20.52 -10.66
N PHE A 125 -14.71 -20.56 -9.82
CA PHE A 125 -13.86 -19.39 -9.57
C PHE A 125 -12.40 -19.66 -9.94
N THR A 126 -11.74 -18.61 -10.45
CA THR A 126 -10.33 -18.61 -10.82
C THR A 126 -9.51 -17.99 -9.69
N VAL A 127 -8.31 -18.51 -9.48
CA VAL A 127 -7.36 -17.99 -8.49
C VAL A 127 -6.11 -17.55 -9.21
N ALA A 128 -5.63 -16.35 -8.89
CA ALA A 128 -4.42 -15.78 -9.45
C ALA A 128 -3.60 -15.08 -8.35
N GLU A 129 -2.28 -15.04 -8.54
CA GLU A 129 -1.33 -14.43 -7.60
C GLU A 129 -0.86 -13.07 -8.12
N ILE A 130 -0.70 -12.12 -7.19
CA ILE A 130 -0.01 -10.85 -7.42
C ILE A 130 1.10 -10.74 -6.38
N SER A 131 2.35 -10.84 -6.83
CA SER A 131 3.53 -10.70 -5.98
C SER A 131 4.59 -9.81 -6.62
N ALA A 132 5.66 -9.51 -5.88
CA ALA A 132 6.78 -8.71 -6.36
C ALA A 132 7.57 -9.43 -7.46
N GLU A 133 7.55 -10.76 -7.47
CA GLU A 133 8.18 -11.61 -8.47
C GLU A 133 7.39 -11.68 -9.80
N CYS A 134 6.11 -11.31 -9.80
CA CYS A 134 5.30 -11.29 -11.01
C CYS A 134 5.72 -10.16 -11.96
N SER A 135 5.79 -10.48 -13.26
CA SER A 135 6.06 -9.46 -14.28
C SER A 135 4.97 -8.38 -14.31
N PRO A 136 5.29 -7.12 -14.68
CA PRO A 136 4.29 -6.05 -14.78
C PRO A 136 3.09 -6.42 -15.65
N LYS A 137 3.32 -7.10 -16.78
CA LYS A 137 2.27 -7.58 -17.69
C LYS A 137 1.31 -8.56 -17.03
N THR A 138 1.86 -9.50 -16.26
CA THR A 138 1.05 -10.49 -15.52
C THR A 138 0.21 -9.83 -14.44
N ARG A 139 0.79 -8.85 -13.73
CA ARG A 139 0.07 -8.09 -12.70
C ARG A 139 -1.09 -7.29 -13.26
N GLU A 140 -0.89 -6.61 -14.39
CA GLU A 140 -1.95 -5.87 -15.08
C GLU A 140 -3.07 -6.81 -15.53
N ALA A 141 -2.71 -7.93 -16.16
CA ALA A 141 -3.69 -8.92 -16.60
C ALA A 141 -4.48 -9.58 -15.46
N THR A 142 -3.94 -9.62 -14.24
CA THR A 142 -4.61 -10.20 -13.07
C THR A 142 -5.55 -9.20 -12.38
N LEU A 143 -5.28 -7.90 -12.51
CA LEU A 143 -6.06 -6.83 -11.88
C LEU A 143 -7.21 -6.32 -12.74
N LEU A 144 -7.17 -6.57 -14.06
CA LEU A 144 -8.17 -6.15 -15.06
C LEU A 144 -9.20 -7.25 -15.31
#